data_AF-A0A7X8UIG4-F1
#
_entry.id   AF-A0A7X8UIG4-F1
#
_cell.length_a   1.000
_cell.length_b   1.000
_cell.length_c   1.000
_cell.angle_alpha   90.00
_cell.angle_beta   90.00
_cell.angle_gamma   90.00
#
_symmetry.space_group_name_H-M   'P 1'
#
loop_
_entity.id
_entity.type
_entity.pdbx_description
1 polymer ?
#
loop_
_entity_poly.entity_id
_entity_poly.type
_entity_poly.pdbx_seq_one_letter_code
_entity_poly.pdbx_strand_id
1 'polypeptide(L)'
;MRIEENGPETCKVARSGGFVLVRVPVRVLDDIDYSPLTFRYTIGGFVGRESKWPSSGKNEIALHFRIPLELFRDRERFTVEVLRPEEQSRPQVLWSARREVRWQSGTPGLEPLEEPAPTF
;
A
#
# COMPACT_ATOMS: atom_id res chain seq x y z
N MET A 1 -0.26 15.36 -10.04
CA MET A 1 -1.07 14.34 -9.36
C MET A 1 -0.36 13.91 -8.11
N ARG A 2 -0.79 14.47 -6.99
CA ARG A 2 -0.27 14.18 -5.65
C ARG A 2 -1.25 13.28 -4.91
N ILE A 3 -0.70 12.26 -4.24
CA ILE A 3 -1.45 11.35 -3.38
C ILE A 3 -0.88 11.47 -1.96
N GLU A 4 -1.75 11.41 -0.96
CA GLU A 4 -1.38 11.35 0.44
C GLU A 4 -2.12 10.22 1.16
N GLU A 5 -1.63 9.85 2.34
CA GLU A 5 -2.35 8.97 3.25
C GLU A 5 -3.54 9.71 3.88
N ASN A 6 -4.69 9.05 3.99
CA ASN A 6 -5.93 9.65 4.48
C ASN A 6 -6.51 8.86 5.66
N GLY A 7 -5.71 8.75 6.72
CA GLY A 7 -6.08 8.07 7.96
C GLY A 7 -5.36 6.74 8.16
N PRO A 8 -5.67 6.02 9.26
CA PRO A 8 -4.91 4.85 9.65
C PRO A 8 -5.16 3.66 8.72
N GLU A 9 -4.10 2.93 8.41
CA GLU A 9 -4.25 1.59 7.85
C GLU A 9 -4.94 0.62 8.83
N THR A 10 -5.48 -0.46 8.30
CA THR A 10 -5.98 -1.57 9.12
C THR A 10 -5.47 -2.89 8.60
N CYS A 11 -5.07 -3.77 9.52
CA CYS A 11 -4.77 -5.17 9.25
C CYS A 11 -5.80 -6.06 9.96
N LYS A 12 -6.42 -6.98 9.22
CA LYS A 12 -7.38 -7.93 9.78
C LYS A 12 -7.03 -9.33 9.32
N VAL A 13 -6.76 -10.24 10.25
CA VAL A 13 -6.60 -11.66 9.95
C VAL A 13 -7.95 -12.22 9.52
N ALA A 14 -8.00 -12.83 8.34
CA ALA A 14 -9.21 -13.48 7.84
C ALA A 14 -9.61 -14.64 8.76
N ARG A 15 -10.91 -14.86 8.96
CA ARG A 15 -11.42 -15.94 9.83
C ARG A 15 -10.92 -17.33 9.45
N SER A 16 -10.55 -17.54 8.18
CA SER A 16 -9.97 -18.78 7.67
C SER A 16 -8.48 -18.96 8.02
N GLY A 17 -7.83 -17.99 8.66
CA GLY A 17 -6.45 -18.09 9.17
C GLY A 17 -5.32 -17.97 8.14
N GLY A 18 -5.61 -17.89 6.84
CA GLY A 18 -4.57 -17.93 5.80
C GLY A 18 -4.11 -16.57 5.23
N PHE A 19 -4.82 -15.47 5.53
CA PHE A 19 -4.53 -14.18 4.92
C PHE A 19 -4.79 -13.03 5.89
N VAL A 20 -4.09 -11.93 5.69
CA VAL A 20 -4.36 -10.62 6.27
C VAL A 20 -4.97 -9.73 5.19
N LEU A 21 -6.09 -9.10 5.54
CA LEU A 21 -6.67 -8.01 4.75
C LEU A 21 -6.05 -6.71 5.24
N VAL A 22 -5.25 -6.09 4.37
CA VAL A 22 -4.66 -4.77 4.61
C VAL A 22 -5.47 -3.74 3.86
N ARG A 23 -5.87 -2.68 4.56
CA ARG A 23 -6.54 -1.51 3.99
C ARG A 23 -5.71 -0.28 4.25
N VAL A 24 -5.33 0.44 3.20
CA VAL A 24 -4.60 1.72 3.31
C VAL A 24 -5.45 2.82 2.69
N PRO A 25 -6.00 3.75 3.48
CA PRO A 25 -6.77 4.87 2.95
C PRO A 25 -5.83 5.93 2.37
N VAL A 26 -6.15 6.42 1.18
CA VAL A 26 -5.38 7.47 0.50
C VAL A 26 -6.31 8.52 -0.09
N ARG A 27 -5.79 9.73 -0.29
CA ARG A 27 -6.47 10.84 -0.93
C ARG A 27 -5.64 11.35 -2.11
N VAL A 28 -6.28 11.55 -3.26
CA VAL A 28 -5.72 12.30 -4.39
C VAL A 28 -6.03 13.78 -4.18
N LEU A 29 -5.00 14.62 -4.21
CA LEU A 29 -5.13 16.06 -3.94
C LEU A 29 -5.34 16.89 -5.21
N ASP A 30 -4.84 16.43 -6.35
CA ASP A 30 -5.04 17.07 -7.64
C ASP A 30 -6.11 16.32 -8.44
N ASP A 31 -6.62 16.92 -9.52
CA ASP A 31 -7.50 16.20 -10.45
C ASP A 31 -6.85 14.90 -10.91
N ILE A 32 -7.64 13.83 -10.84
CA ILE A 32 -7.31 12.56 -11.47
C ILE A 32 -7.40 12.80 -12.98
N ASP A 33 -6.25 13.11 -13.57
CA ASP A 33 -6.01 12.80 -14.98
C ASP A 33 -6.49 11.37 -15.21
N TYR A 34 -7.38 11.16 -16.19
CA TYR A 34 -7.98 9.87 -16.57
C TYR A 34 -6.96 8.76 -16.89
N SER A 35 -5.66 9.08 -16.84
CA SER A 35 -4.55 8.15 -16.79
C SER A 35 -4.82 6.96 -15.85
N PRO A 36 -4.61 5.73 -16.34
CA PRO A 36 -4.76 4.55 -15.52
C PRO A 36 -3.72 4.57 -14.39
N LEU A 37 -4.16 4.31 -13.17
CA LEU A 37 -3.28 4.12 -12.03
C LEU A 37 -3.33 2.66 -11.61
N THR A 38 -2.20 2.15 -11.13
CA THR A 38 -2.14 0.86 -10.45
C THR A 38 -1.54 1.05 -9.06
N PHE A 39 -1.73 0.06 -8.20
CA PHE A 39 -1.10 0.05 -6.90
C PHE A 39 -0.67 -1.37 -6.55
N ARG A 40 0.39 -1.48 -5.75
CA ARG A 40 0.96 -2.76 -5.33
C ARG A 40 1.53 -2.66 -3.92
N TYR A 41 1.89 -3.81 -3.38
CA TYR A 41 2.64 -3.90 -2.14
C TYR A 41 3.90 -4.73 -2.32
N THR A 42 4.87 -4.50 -1.44
CA THR A 42 6.03 -5.35 -1.22
C THR A 42 6.10 -5.67 0.26
N ILE A 43 6.35 -6.94 0.62
CA ILE A 43 6.60 -7.36 1.99
C ILE A 43 7.83 -8.27 2.04
N GLY A 44 8.89 -7.80 2.71
CA GLY A 44 10.20 -8.42 2.61
C GLY A 44 10.66 -8.55 1.15
N GLY A 45 10.90 -9.77 0.70
CA GLY A 45 11.25 -10.07 -0.70
C GLY A 45 10.06 -10.36 -1.64
N PHE A 46 8.83 -10.37 -1.13
CA PHE A 46 7.64 -10.69 -1.92
C PHE A 46 7.01 -9.45 -2.53
N VAL A 47 6.80 -9.44 -3.84
CA VAL A 47 6.08 -8.38 -4.55
C VAL A 47 4.66 -8.86 -4.87
N GLY A 48 3.68 -8.12 -4.38
CA GLY A 48 2.27 -8.36 -4.63
C GLY A 48 1.86 -8.03 -6.06
N ARG A 49 0.76 -8.64 -6.50
CA ARG A 49 0.15 -8.35 -7.79
C ARG A 49 -0.31 -6.89 -7.86
N GLU A 50 -0.01 -6.23 -8.97
CA GLU A 50 -0.54 -4.89 -9.25
C GLU A 50 -2.07 -4.94 -9.42
N SER A 51 -2.74 -4.02 -8.75
CA SER A 51 -4.19 -3.86 -8.79
C SER A 51 -4.55 -2.53 -9.44
N LYS A 52 -5.63 -2.51 -10.22
CA LYS A 52 -6.10 -1.28 -10.87
C LYS A 52 -6.70 -0.35 -9.83
N TRP A 53 -6.41 0.93 -9.98
CA TRP A 53 -7.06 1.98 -9.23
C TRP A 53 -8.58 1.97 -9.46
N PRO A 54 -9.40 2.09 -8.39
CA PRO A 54 -10.86 2.12 -8.55
C PRO A 54 -11.31 3.34 -9.38
N SER A 55 -12.15 3.12 -10.39
CA SER A 55 -12.72 4.17 -11.26
C SER A 55 -13.85 4.97 -10.58
N SER A 56 -13.79 5.17 -9.26
CA SER A 56 -14.93 5.65 -8.47
C SER A 56 -15.22 7.15 -8.61
N GLY A 57 -14.37 7.92 -9.31
CA GLY A 57 -14.46 9.37 -9.39
C GLY A 57 -14.31 10.08 -8.03
N LYS A 58 -13.94 9.32 -6.98
CA LYS A 58 -13.71 9.84 -5.63
C LYS A 58 -12.23 10.11 -5.45
N ASN A 59 -11.93 11.26 -4.86
CA ASN A 59 -10.57 11.62 -4.48
C ASN A 59 -10.11 10.81 -3.27
N GLU A 60 -11.03 10.29 -2.45
CA GLU A 60 -10.72 9.42 -1.33
C GLU A 60 -11.01 7.96 -1.68
N ILE A 61 -9.99 7.12 -1.54
CA ILE A 61 -10.11 5.69 -1.80
C ILE A 61 -9.38 4.88 -0.73
N ALA A 62 -9.62 3.58 -0.73
CA ALA A 62 -8.87 2.64 0.08
C ALA A 62 -8.23 1.57 -0.81
N LEU A 63 -6.91 1.43 -0.69
CA LEU A 63 -6.15 0.36 -1.30
C LEU A 63 -6.36 -0.89 -0.47
N HIS A 64 -6.77 -1.98 -1.13
CA HIS A 64 -7.07 -3.24 -0.47
C HIS A 64 -6.11 -4.32 -0.94
N PHE A 65 -5.49 -5.00 0.01
CA PHE A 65 -4.58 -6.11 -0.25
C PHE A 65 -5.02 -7.34 0.52
N ARG A 66 -4.97 -8.49 -0.16
CA ARG A 66 -5.08 -9.81 0.46
C ARG A 66 -3.70 -10.44 0.44
N ILE A 67 -3.07 -10.49 1.60
CA ILE A 67 -1.66 -10.88 1.74
C ILE A 67 -1.61 -12.17 2.56
N PRO A 68 -0.88 -13.20 2.11
CA PRO A 68 -0.71 -14.42 2.90
C PRO A 68 -0.14 -14.11 4.29
N LEU A 69 -0.68 -14.76 5.33
CA LEU A 69 -0.34 -14.47 6.73
C LEU A 69 1.14 -14.75 7.03
N GLU A 70 1.71 -15.77 6.40
CA GLU A 70 3.09 -16.21 6.57
C GLU A 70 4.15 -15.17 6.13
N LEU A 71 3.73 -14.15 5.37
CA LEU A 71 4.59 -13.05 4.95
C LEU A 71 4.74 -11.98 6.04
N PHE A 72 3.85 -11.93 7.03
CA PHE A 72 3.93 -10.99 8.14
C PHE A 72 4.91 -11.49 9.19
N ARG A 73 6.21 -11.44 8.90
CA ARG A 73 7.23 -11.70 9.93
C ARG A 73 7.39 -10.47 10.81
N ASP A 74 7.70 -10.65 12.09
CA ASP A 74 7.97 -9.50 12.95
C ASP A 74 9.14 -8.68 12.39
N ARG A 75 8.99 -7.35 12.41
CA ARG A 75 9.92 -6.37 11.81
C ARG A 75 10.08 -6.43 10.30
N GLU A 76 9.24 -7.20 9.60
CA GLU A 76 9.29 -7.25 8.14
C GLU A 76 8.88 -5.89 7.55
N ARG A 77 9.54 -5.48 6.46
CA ARG A 77 9.22 -4.21 5.81
C ARG A 77 8.04 -4.40 4.87
N PHE A 78 7.01 -3.61 5.07
CA PHE A 78 5.85 -3.51 4.20
C PHE A 78 5.86 -2.16 3.47
N THR A 79 5.88 -2.19 2.15
CA THR A 79 5.83 -0.99 1.31
C THR A 79 4.59 -1.03 0.44
N VAL A 80 3.90 0.09 0.33
CA VAL A 80 2.80 0.28 -0.62
C VAL A 80 3.22 1.33 -1.63
N GLU A 81 2.95 1.07 -2.90
CA GLU A 81 3.24 2.02 -3.98
C GLU A 81 1.99 2.23 -4.82
N VAL A 82 1.75 3.49 -5.18
CA VAL A 82 0.83 3.87 -6.26
C VAL A 82 1.66 4.26 -7.46
N LEU A 83 1.32 3.66 -8.60
CA LEU A 83 2.10 3.69 -9.81
C LEU A 83 1.28 4.30 -10.95
N ARG A 84 1.95 5.08 -11.79
CA ARG A 84 1.49 5.40 -13.14
C ARG A 84 2.21 4.47 -14.12
N PRO A 85 1.50 3.63 -14.88
CA PRO A 85 2.09 2.88 -15.98
C PRO A 85 2.70 3.85 -16.99
N GLU A 86 3.91 3.55 -17.44
CA GLU A 86 4.53 4.21 -18.61
C GLU A 86 4.66 3.17 -19.73
N GLU A 87 4.33 3.55 -20.96
CA GLU A 87 4.24 2.59 -22.08
C GLU A 87 5.57 1.91 -22.45
N GLN A 88 6.72 2.54 -22.12
CA GLN A 88 8.06 2.06 -22.53
C GLN A 88 9.09 2.11 -21.41
N SER A 89 8.68 2.44 -20.19
CA SER A 89 9.58 2.67 -19.05
C SER A 89 9.15 1.87 -17.82
N ARG A 90 9.98 1.91 -16.78
CA ARG A 90 9.52 1.49 -15.45
C ARG A 90 8.34 2.38 -15.02
N PRO A 91 7.30 1.82 -14.36
CA PRO A 91 6.20 2.61 -13.84
C PRO A 91 6.72 3.73 -12.93
N GLN A 92 6.17 4.93 -13.09
CA GLN A 92 6.46 6.05 -12.22
C GLN A 92 5.79 5.82 -10.87
N VAL A 93 6.56 5.86 -9.77
CA VAL A 93 6.01 5.83 -8.42
C VAL A 93 5.49 7.23 -8.08
N LEU A 94 4.17 7.36 -7.93
CA LEU A 94 3.52 8.63 -7.60
C LEU A 94 3.42 8.86 -6.09
N TRP A 95 3.37 7.76 -5.33
CA TRP A 95 3.32 7.76 -3.88
C TRP A 95 3.82 6.43 -3.34
N SER A 96 4.52 6.49 -2.22
CA SER A 96 5.01 5.33 -1.49
C SER A 96 4.80 5.54 0.00
N ALA A 97 4.48 4.47 0.71
CA ALA A 97 4.49 4.46 2.17
C ALA A 97 5.14 3.19 2.67
N ARG A 98 6.10 3.37 3.58
CA ARG A 98 6.89 2.29 4.18
C ARG A 98 6.50 2.10 5.63
N ARG A 99 6.38 0.84 6.02
CA ARG A 99 5.93 0.43 7.34
C ARG A 99 6.70 -0.80 7.80
N GLU A 100 6.75 -0.99 9.10
CA GLU A 100 7.30 -2.18 9.72
C GLU A 100 6.18 -3.02 10.32
N VAL A 101 6.24 -4.33 10.10
CA VAL A 101 5.29 -5.27 10.70
C VAL A 101 5.57 -5.41 12.19
N ARG A 102 4.50 -5.36 12.99
CA ARG A 102 4.52 -5.61 14.42
C ARG A 102 3.43 -6.57 14.81
N TRP A 103 3.74 -7.55 15.64
CA TRP A 103 2.71 -8.45 16.17
C TRP A 103 2.19 -7.99 17.52
N GLN A 104 0.87 -7.87 17.65
CA GLN A 104 0.20 -7.60 18.91
C GLN A 104 -0.94 -8.59 19.11
N SER A 105 -0.88 -9.38 20.19
CA SER A 105 -1.93 -10.36 20.55
C SER A 105 -2.39 -11.26 19.39
N GLY A 106 -1.45 -11.74 18.57
CA GLY A 106 -1.75 -12.64 17.45
C GLY A 106 -2.31 -11.97 16.19
N THR A 107 -2.32 -10.63 16.13
CA THR A 107 -2.68 -9.87 14.93
C THR A 107 -1.47 -9.04 14.47
N PRO A 108 -1.10 -9.09 13.18
CA PRO A 108 -0.10 -8.18 12.66
C PRO A 108 -0.69 -6.78 12.53
N GLY A 109 0.02 -5.79 13.04
CA GLY A 109 -0.12 -4.37 12.77
C GLY A 109 1.00 -3.89 11.86
N LEU A 110 0.83 -2.66 11.36
CA LEU A 110 1.86 -1.96 10.61
C LEU A 110 2.16 -0.66 11.36
N GLU A 111 3.43 -0.39 11.58
CA GLU A 111 3.90 0.88 12.16
C GLU A 111 4.58 1.70 11.07
N PRO A 112 4.27 2.99 10.93
CA PRO A 112 4.98 3.87 10.00
C PRO A 112 6.49 3.82 10.25
N LEU A 113 7.26 3.61 9.19
CA LEU A 113 8.70 3.86 9.23
C LEU A 113 8.91 5.30 8.81
N GLU A 114 9.51 6.11 9.69
CA GLU A 114 9.97 7.44 9.30
C GLU A 114 10.93 7.29 8.12
N GLU A 115 10.58 7.87 6.97
CA GLU A 115 11.56 8.03 5.90
C GLU A 115 12.62 9.03 6.38
N PRO A 116 13.92 8.72 6.28
CA PRO A 116 14.91 9.77 6.40
C PRO A 116 14.60 10.82 5.34
N ALA A 117 14.65 12.10 5.72
CA ALA A 117 14.44 13.20 4.79
C ALA A 117 15.32 12.98 3.54
N PRO A 118 14.81 13.26 2.33
CA PRO A 118 15.63 13.17 1.13
C PRO A 118 16.84 14.10 1.30
N THR A 119 18.03 13.53 1.35
CA THR A 119 19.28 14.28 1.24
C THR A 119 19.35 14.79 -0.19
N PHE A 120 19.04 16.07 -0.39
CA PHE A 120 19.27 16.79 -1.64
C PHE A 120 20.73 17.19 -1.77
#